data_AF-A0A5K0Z2E0-F1
#
_entry.id   AF-A0A5K0Z2E0-F1
#
_cell.length_a   1.000
_cell.length_b   1.000
_cell.length_c   1.000
_cell.angle_alpha   90.00
_cell.angle_beta   90.00
_cell.angle_gamma   90.00
#
_symmetry.space_group_name_H-M   'P 1'
#
loop_
_entity.id
_entity.type
_entity.pdbx_description
1 polymer ?
#
loop_
_entity_poly.entity_id
_entity_poly.type
_entity_poly.pdbx_seq_one_letter_code
_entity_poly.pdbx_strand_id
1 'polypeptide(L)'
;LMINCGSSRSIVSNGLSWTPDSSYITTGSSASLKRPNTDPVFSTLRYFNETARKSCFVLPVLRGIRYLVRTAYFYGGFDGRNVPPVFDQIVDGTFWSTVNTSKDYAMNRPSFYELILAATRKTISVCVARNKKTTTYPFISAIQLIRLEGSVYNSTDFGKHALSTVARHAFGYGGKTI
;
A
#
# COMPACT_ATOMS: atom_id res chain seq x y z
N LEU A 1 11.30 -4.23 3.10
CA LEU A 1 10.79 -4.96 1.92
C LEU A 1 9.96 -4.00 1.09
N MET A 2 10.29 -3.81 -0.17
CA MET A 2 9.57 -2.93 -1.10
C MET A 2 9.03 -3.77 -2.26
N ILE A 3 7.72 -3.71 -2.49
CA ILE A 3 7.01 -4.54 -3.46
C ILE A 3 6.37 -3.63 -4.50
N ASN A 4 6.73 -3.83 -5.77
CA ASN A 4 6.10 -3.21 -6.91
C ASN A 4 5.03 -4.17 -7.46
N CYS A 5 3.76 -3.80 -7.28
CA CYS A 5 2.64 -4.67 -7.59
C CYS A 5 2.39 -4.72 -9.09
N GLY A 6 2.25 -5.94 -9.61
CA GLY A 6 2.06 -6.19 -11.04
C GLY A 6 3.31 -6.02 -11.92
N SER A 7 4.47 -5.68 -11.35
CA SER A 7 5.73 -5.71 -12.10
C SER A 7 6.20 -7.15 -12.30
N SER A 8 6.76 -7.44 -13.48
CA SER A 8 7.42 -8.72 -13.77
C SER A 8 8.92 -8.73 -13.45
N ARG A 9 9.50 -7.57 -13.13
CA ARG A 9 10.93 -7.41 -12.86
C ARG A 9 11.20 -6.50 -11.68
N SER A 10 12.36 -6.68 -11.06
CA SER A 10 12.85 -5.74 -10.06
C SER A 10 13.21 -4.41 -10.71
N ILE A 11 12.96 -3.31 -10.00
CA ILE A 11 13.31 -1.97 -10.43
C ILE A 11 14.00 -1.21 -9.30
N VAL A 12 14.71 -0.14 -9.64
CA VAL A 12 15.24 0.82 -8.67
C VAL A 12 14.54 2.15 -8.89
N SER A 13 14.00 2.73 -7.83
CA SER A 13 13.40 4.07 -7.84
C SER A 13 13.78 4.82 -6.58
N ASN A 14 14.26 6.06 -6.73
CA ASN A 14 14.75 6.91 -5.62
C ASN A 14 15.77 6.20 -4.71
N GLY A 15 16.69 5.41 -5.30
CA GLY A 15 17.70 4.64 -4.56
C GLY A 15 17.16 3.40 -3.83
N LEU A 16 15.86 3.09 -3.92
CA LEU A 16 15.24 1.94 -3.30
C LEU A 16 15.02 0.83 -4.34
N SER A 17 15.40 -0.40 -3.98
CA SER A 17 15.11 -1.59 -4.78
C SER A 17 13.70 -2.11 -4.50
N TRP A 18 12.90 -2.24 -5.56
CA TRP A 18 11.54 -2.76 -5.52
C TRP A 18 11.46 -4.10 -6.24
N THR A 19 10.86 -5.07 -5.57
CA THR A 19 10.73 -6.44 -6.06
C THR A 19 9.32 -6.72 -6.60
N PRO A 20 9.16 -7.63 -7.58
CA PRO A 20 7.86 -8.12 -8.01
C PRO A 20 7.02 -8.69 -6.87
N ASP A 21 5.70 -8.68 -7.04
CA ASP A 21 4.77 -9.14 -6.02
C ASP A 21 4.43 -10.64 -6.07
N SER A 22 4.90 -11.36 -7.08
CA SER A 22 4.57 -12.78 -7.33
C SER A 22 4.93 -13.73 -6.19
N SER A 23 5.92 -13.38 -5.35
CA SER A 23 6.29 -14.18 -4.18
C SER A 23 5.36 -13.96 -2.97
N TYR A 24 4.49 -12.96 -3.02
CA TYR A 24 3.66 -12.54 -1.89
C TYR A 24 2.17 -12.69 -2.14
N ILE A 25 1.75 -12.88 -3.40
CA ILE A 25 0.35 -13.06 -3.78
C ILE A 25 0.23 -13.96 -5.00
N THR A 26 -0.83 -14.78 -5.04
CA THR A 26 -1.12 -15.72 -6.14
C THR A 26 -2.35 -15.33 -6.97
N THR A 27 -3.13 -14.36 -6.51
CA THR A 27 -4.37 -13.93 -7.17
C THR A 27 -4.22 -12.57 -7.85
N GLY A 28 -5.21 -12.21 -8.66
CA GLY A 28 -5.26 -10.94 -9.38
C GLY A 28 -4.41 -10.92 -10.65
N SER A 29 -4.63 -9.87 -11.42
CA SER A 29 -3.99 -9.64 -12.72
C SER A 29 -3.15 -8.37 -12.68
N SER A 30 -2.15 -8.31 -13.54
CA SER A 30 -1.26 -7.15 -13.64
C SER A 30 -1.72 -6.22 -14.76
N ALA A 31 -1.65 -4.91 -14.55
CA ALA A 31 -1.88 -3.90 -15.58
C ALA A 31 -0.67 -2.96 -15.68
N SER A 32 -0.35 -2.54 -16.89
CA SER A 32 0.69 -1.53 -17.16
C SER A 32 0.04 -0.19 -17.47
N LEU A 33 0.59 0.88 -16.90
CA LEU A 33 0.17 2.24 -17.10
C LEU A 33 1.20 2.97 -17.96
N LYS A 34 0.79 3.41 -19.15
CA LYS A 34 1.63 4.22 -20.04
C LYS A 34 1.38 5.70 -19.76
N ARG A 35 2.06 6.24 -18.75
CA ARG A 35 1.98 7.66 -18.38
C ARG A 35 3.39 8.28 -18.42
N PRO A 36 3.60 9.40 -19.14
CA PRO A 36 4.89 10.09 -19.13
C PRO A 36 5.21 10.61 -17.72
N ASN A 37 6.50 10.70 -17.40
CA ASN A 37 7.03 11.29 -16.15
C ASN A 37 6.45 10.71 -14.85
N THR A 38 5.98 9.47 -14.88
CA THR A 38 5.49 8.77 -13.68
C THR A 38 6.63 7.97 -13.06
N ASP A 39 6.72 7.97 -11.73
CA ASP A 39 7.66 7.11 -11.00
C ASP A 39 7.52 5.66 -11.50
N PRO A 40 8.61 4.97 -11.85
CA PRO A 40 8.56 3.57 -12.30
C PRO A 40 7.80 2.64 -11.35
N VAL A 41 7.72 2.95 -10.05
CA VAL A 41 6.92 2.21 -9.06
C VAL A 41 5.42 2.22 -9.38
N PHE A 42 4.92 3.26 -10.05
CA PHE A 42 3.52 3.41 -10.45
C PHE A 42 3.27 3.12 -11.93
N SER A 43 4.25 2.54 -12.63
CA SER A 43 4.09 2.10 -14.02
C SER A 43 3.29 0.80 -14.14
N THR A 44 3.12 0.06 -13.04
CA THR A 44 2.31 -1.16 -12.97
C THR A 44 1.44 -1.15 -11.73
N LEU A 45 0.38 -1.96 -11.78
CA LEU A 45 -0.44 -2.29 -10.62
C LEU A 45 -0.95 -3.73 -10.71
N ARG A 46 -1.37 -4.27 -9.57
CA ARG A 46 -2.16 -5.50 -9.51
C ARG A 46 -3.61 -5.17 -9.18
N TYR A 47 -4.54 -5.75 -9.91
CA TYR A 47 -5.98 -5.59 -9.72
C TYR A 47 -6.69 -6.94 -9.54
N PHE A 48 -7.85 -6.93 -8.89
CA PHE A 48 -8.54 -8.14 -8.47
C PHE A 48 -9.97 -8.17 -9.02
N ASN A 49 -10.30 -9.24 -9.75
CA ASN A 49 -11.61 -9.47 -10.35
C ASN A 49 -12.57 -10.22 -9.41
N GLU A 50 -13.79 -10.42 -9.90
CA GLU A 50 -15.05 -10.37 -9.14
C GLU A 50 -15.36 -11.53 -8.19
N THR A 51 -14.63 -12.65 -8.25
CA THR A 51 -15.03 -13.86 -7.52
C THR A 51 -14.58 -13.89 -6.05
N ALA A 52 -13.49 -13.21 -5.71
CA ALA A 52 -12.95 -13.21 -4.34
C ALA A 52 -13.41 -11.98 -3.54
N ARG A 53 -13.96 -12.21 -2.35
CA ARG A 53 -14.36 -11.13 -1.41
C ARG A 53 -13.16 -10.28 -0.96
N LYS A 54 -11.98 -10.91 -0.83
CA LYS A 54 -10.70 -10.25 -0.52
C LYS A 54 -9.54 -10.98 -1.19
N SER A 55 -8.48 -10.25 -1.51
CA SER A 55 -7.20 -10.79 -1.96
C SER A 55 -6.08 -10.26 -1.06
N CYS A 56 -5.18 -11.14 -0.62
CA CYS A 56 -4.23 -10.85 0.45
C CYS A 56 -2.80 -11.12 0.00
N PHE A 57 -1.93 -10.16 0.25
CA PHE A 57 -0.48 -10.33 0.22
C PHE A 57 -0.04 -10.92 1.55
N VAL A 58 0.81 -11.94 1.54
CA VAL A 58 1.40 -12.55 2.73
C VAL A 58 2.85 -12.13 2.83
N LEU A 59 3.16 -11.27 3.78
CA LEU A 59 4.46 -10.63 3.92
C LEU A 59 5.24 -11.27 5.07
N PRO A 60 6.50 -11.73 4.86
CA PRO A 60 7.31 -12.30 5.93
C PRO A 60 7.76 -11.21 6.91
N VAL A 61 7.63 -11.49 8.21
CA VAL A 61 8.02 -10.57 9.29
C VAL A 61 8.57 -11.32 10.51
N LEU A 62 9.22 -10.59 11.40
CA LEU A 62 9.68 -11.09 12.68
C LEU A 62 8.60 -10.83 13.74
N ARG A 63 8.17 -11.90 14.42
CA ARG A 63 7.22 -11.80 15.53
C ARG A 63 7.74 -10.87 16.63
N GLY A 64 6.87 -10.03 17.17
CA GLY A 64 7.18 -9.06 18.22
C GLY A 64 7.82 -7.76 17.72
N ILE A 65 8.17 -7.68 16.43
CA ILE A 65 8.76 -6.47 15.84
C ILE A 65 7.67 -5.55 15.31
N ARG A 66 7.91 -4.23 15.41
CA ARG A 66 7.04 -3.19 14.88
C ARG A 66 7.36 -2.91 13.42
N TYR A 67 6.32 -2.74 12.62
CA TYR A 67 6.41 -2.46 11.20
C TYR A 67 5.54 -1.29 10.83
N LEU A 68 6.09 -0.40 9.99
CA LEU A 68 5.31 0.49 9.14
C LEU A 68 4.94 -0.28 7.87
N VAL A 69 3.63 -0.42 7.65
CA VAL A 69 3.03 -0.89 6.41
C VAL A 69 2.53 0.33 5.66
N ARG A 70 3.02 0.56 4.45
CA ARG A 70 2.52 1.60 3.56
C ARG A 70 2.01 0.99 2.27
N THR A 71 0.76 1.27 1.94
CA THR A 71 0.15 0.90 0.66
C THR A 71 0.06 2.13 -0.23
N ALA A 72 0.31 1.94 -1.52
CA ALA A 72 0.22 2.99 -2.52
C ALA A 72 -0.73 2.59 -3.65
N TYR A 73 -1.56 3.54 -4.07
CA TYR A 73 -2.60 3.35 -5.07
C TYR A 73 -2.51 4.44 -6.13
N PHE A 74 -2.05 4.07 -7.31
CA PHE A 74 -2.10 4.92 -8.49
C PHE A 74 -3.04 4.31 -9.53
N TYR A 75 -4.25 4.86 -9.66
CA TYR A 75 -5.29 4.29 -10.51
C TYR A 75 -4.95 4.39 -12.00
N GLY A 76 -4.48 5.56 -12.44
CA GLY A 76 -4.02 5.81 -13.82
C GLY A 76 -5.04 5.59 -14.95
N GLY A 77 -6.28 5.17 -14.64
CA GLY A 77 -7.29 4.75 -15.62
C GLY A 77 -7.02 3.37 -16.23
N PHE A 78 -6.41 2.44 -15.48
CA PHE A 78 -5.93 1.16 -16.01
C PHE A 78 -7.01 0.27 -16.65
N ASP A 79 -8.27 0.43 -16.23
CA ASP A 79 -9.43 -0.32 -16.72
C ASP A 79 -10.20 0.45 -17.82
N GLY A 80 -9.63 1.54 -18.34
CA GLY A 80 -10.25 2.39 -19.36
C GLY A 80 -11.39 3.26 -18.84
N ARG A 81 -11.61 3.33 -17.53
CA ARG A 81 -12.69 4.13 -16.91
C ARG A 81 -12.14 5.39 -16.25
N ASN A 82 -13.05 6.34 -16.00
CA ASN A 82 -12.75 7.63 -15.38
C ASN A 82 -13.12 7.71 -13.89
N VAL A 83 -13.65 6.62 -13.31
CA VAL A 83 -14.10 6.58 -11.93
C VAL A 83 -13.36 5.44 -11.21
N PRO A 84 -12.40 5.76 -10.33
CA PRO A 84 -11.71 4.74 -9.56
C PRO A 84 -12.67 3.97 -8.64
N PRO A 85 -12.41 2.68 -8.37
CA PRO A 85 -13.20 1.92 -7.41
C PRO A 85 -12.93 2.39 -5.97
N VAL A 86 -13.97 2.30 -5.15
CA VAL A 86 -13.89 2.44 -3.68
C VAL A 86 -13.92 1.04 -3.08
N PHE A 87 -12.95 0.70 -2.24
CA PHE A 87 -12.79 -0.63 -1.65
C PHE A 87 -12.14 -0.53 -0.28
N ASP A 88 -12.06 -1.64 0.47
CA ASP A 88 -11.46 -1.65 1.79
C ASP A 88 -10.06 -2.27 1.76
N GLN A 89 -9.20 -1.84 2.67
CA GLN A 89 -7.96 -2.52 3.00
C GLN A 89 -8.00 -3.06 4.43
N ILE A 90 -7.37 -4.20 4.62
CA ILE A 90 -7.42 -5.02 5.83
C ILE A 90 -6.01 -5.47 6.16
N VAL A 91 -5.64 -5.45 7.44
CA VAL A 91 -4.36 -6.01 7.92
C VAL A 91 -4.63 -7.07 8.97
N ASP A 92 -4.10 -8.27 8.78
CA ASP A 92 -4.27 -9.42 9.70
C ASP A 92 -5.73 -9.74 10.05
N GLY A 93 -6.63 -9.52 9.09
CA GLY A 93 -8.07 -9.74 9.25
C GLY A 93 -8.82 -8.57 9.91
N THR A 94 -8.11 -7.54 10.35
CA THR A 94 -8.68 -6.32 10.94
C THR A 94 -8.87 -5.26 9.87
N PHE A 95 -10.06 -4.64 9.84
CA PHE A 95 -10.33 -3.51 8.95
C PHE A 95 -9.34 -2.38 9.25
N TRP A 96 -8.64 -1.91 8.21
CA TRP A 96 -7.71 -0.80 8.34
C TRP A 96 -8.38 0.50 7.88
N SER A 97 -8.77 0.59 6.60
CA SER A 97 -9.46 1.77 6.09
C SER A 97 -10.18 1.48 4.78
N THR A 98 -11.07 2.38 4.38
CA THR A 98 -11.55 2.44 3.00
C THR A 98 -10.54 3.21 2.15
N VAL A 99 -10.24 2.66 0.98
CA VAL A 99 -9.42 3.27 -0.07
C VAL A 99 -10.34 4.00 -1.04
N ASN A 100 -10.09 5.30 -1.22
CA ASN A 100 -10.79 6.14 -2.17
C ASN A 100 -9.78 7.08 -2.82
N THR A 101 -9.47 6.81 -4.08
CA THR A 101 -8.43 7.53 -4.82
C THR A 101 -8.98 8.63 -5.74
N SER A 102 -10.28 8.92 -5.69
CA SER A 102 -10.93 9.86 -6.63
C SER A 102 -10.29 11.25 -6.64
N LYS A 103 -9.94 11.79 -5.47
CA LYS A 103 -9.30 13.11 -5.35
C LYS A 103 -7.89 13.11 -5.94
N ASP A 104 -7.09 12.11 -5.60
CA ASP A 104 -5.71 12.01 -6.08
C ASP A 104 -5.67 11.68 -7.57
N TYR A 105 -6.59 10.86 -8.07
CA TYR A 105 -6.75 10.58 -9.49
C TYR A 105 -7.04 11.86 -10.30
N ALA A 106 -7.94 12.72 -9.82
CA ALA A 106 -8.22 14.02 -10.45
C ALA A 106 -6.99 14.93 -10.53
N MET A 107 -6.01 14.73 -9.63
CA MET A 107 -4.74 15.45 -9.61
C MET A 107 -3.59 14.67 -10.27
N ASN A 108 -3.87 13.51 -10.87
CA ASN A 108 -2.89 12.56 -11.41
C ASN A 108 -1.79 12.19 -10.39
N ARG A 109 -2.20 11.91 -9.15
CA ARG A 109 -1.31 11.58 -8.01
C ARG A 109 -1.61 10.19 -7.46
N PRO A 110 -0.62 9.52 -6.84
CA PRO A 110 -0.86 8.33 -6.04
C PRO A 110 -1.46 8.68 -4.67
N SER A 111 -2.37 7.85 -4.18
CA SER A 111 -2.84 7.86 -2.80
C SER A 111 -1.97 6.95 -1.92
N PHE A 112 -1.69 7.37 -0.69
CA PHE A 112 -0.90 6.59 0.27
C PHE A 112 -1.65 6.39 1.58
N TYR A 113 -1.50 5.20 2.15
CA TYR A 113 -2.01 4.87 3.47
C TYR A 113 -0.91 4.23 4.29
N GLU A 114 -0.79 4.62 5.56
CA GLU A 114 0.26 4.15 6.46
C GLU A 114 -0.31 3.63 7.78
N LEU A 115 0.10 2.43 8.17
CA LEU A 115 -0.26 1.77 9.41
C LEU A 115 0.99 1.27 10.12
N ILE A 116 1.04 1.47 11.42
CA ILE A 116 2.07 0.92 12.27
C ILE A 116 1.45 -0.11 13.20
N LEU A 117 1.99 -1.32 13.19
CA LEU A 117 1.56 -2.41 14.06
C LEU A 117 2.74 -3.27 14.52
N ALA A 118 2.57 -3.99 15.62
CA ALA A 118 3.47 -5.08 15.99
C ALA A 118 3.02 -6.38 15.33
N ALA A 119 3.97 -7.11 14.75
CA ALA A 119 3.71 -8.42 14.17
C ALA A 119 3.43 -9.44 15.28
N THR A 120 2.22 -10.00 15.31
CA THR A 120 1.84 -11.05 16.28
C THR A 120 2.27 -12.44 15.83
N ARG A 121 2.55 -12.61 14.54
CA ARG A 121 2.96 -13.86 13.87
C ARG A 121 4.25 -13.64 13.06
N LYS A 122 4.71 -14.69 12.36
CA LYS A 122 5.85 -14.63 11.42
C LYS A 122 5.50 -14.07 10.04
N THR A 123 4.23 -13.71 9.85
CA THR A 123 3.71 -13.09 8.62
C THR A 123 2.70 -12.01 8.99
N ILE A 124 2.61 -10.98 8.16
CA ILE A 124 1.48 -10.04 8.15
C ILE A 124 0.75 -10.20 6.82
N SER A 125 -0.57 -10.22 6.87
CA SER A 125 -1.43 -10.19 5.69
C SER A 125 -1.90 -8.76 5.42
N VAL A 126 -1.71 -8.28 4.19
CA VAL A 126 -2.26 -7.00 3.70
C VAL A 126 -3.25 -7.34 2.61
N CYS A 127 -4.53 -7.09 2.83
CA CYS A 127 -5.58 -7.44 1.89
C CYS A 127 -6.29 -6.22 1.33
N VAL A 128 -6.75 -6.34 0.09
CA VAL A 128 -7.79 -5.49 -0.48
C VAL A 128 -9.08 -6.29 -0.58
N ALA A 129 -10.21 -5.66 -0.28
CA ALA A 129 -11.51 -6.30 -0.20
C ALA A 129 -12.61 -5.44 -0.82
N ARG A 130 -13.55 -6.10 -1.51
CA ARG A 130 -14.75 -5.43 -2.03
C ARG A 130 -15.66 -5.04 -0.88
N ASN A 131 -16.28 -3.88 -0.98
CA ASN A 131 -17.31 -3.38 -0.05
C ASN A 131 -18.58 -2.99 -0.82
N LYS A 132 -19.61 -2.50 -0.12
CA LYS A 132 -20.90 -2.11 -0.73
C LYS A 132 -20.79 -1.00 -1.79
N LYS A 133 -19.69 -0.24 -1.81
CA LYS A 133 -19.43 0.86 -2.74
C LYS A 133 -18.51 0.45 -3.90
N THR A 134 -18.01 -0.79 -3.91
CA THR A 134 -17.08 -1.23 -4.96
C THR A 134 -17.81 -1.48 -6.27
N THR A 135 -17.54 -0.62 -7.26
CA THR A 135 -18.14 -0.67 -8.59
C THR A 135 -17.27 -1.40 -9.61
N THR A 136 -15.95 -1.36 -9.47
CA THR A 136 -14.98 -1.97 -10.41
C THR A 136 -13.94 -2.82 -9.66
N TYR A 137 -12.68 -2.84 -10.10
CA TYR A 137 -11.65 -3.77 -9.61
C TYR A 137 -10.77 -3.13 -8.52
N PRO A 138 -10.83 -3.58 -7.25
CA PRO A 138 -9.83 -3.21 -6.26
C PRO A 138 -8.43 -3.44 -6.81
N PHE A 139 -7.50 -2.54 -6.48
CA PHE A 139 -6.15 -2.57 -7.03
C PHE A 139 -5.14 -2.11 -6.00
N ILE A 140 -3.86 -2.36 -6.25
CA ILE A 140 -2.74 -1.86 -5.46
C ILE A 140 -1.52 -1.70 -6.35
N SER A 141 -0.77 -0.61 -6.18
CA SER A 141 0.42 -0.31 -7.00
C SER A 141 1.70 -0.66 -6.28
N ALA A 142 1.77 -0.46 -4.96
CA ALA A 142 2.97 -0.76 -4.20
C ALA A 142 2.69 -1.06 -2.73
N ILE A 143 3.55 -1.88 -2.12
CA ILE A 143 3.59 -2.13 -0.67
C ILE A 143 5.00 -1.88 -0.15
N GLN A 144 5.11 -1.07 0.89
CA GLN A 144 6.34 -0.92 1.65
C GLN A 144 6.14 -1.51 3.04
N LEU A 145 7.05 -2.39 3.45
CA LEU A 145 7.10 -2.98 4.77
C LEU A 145 8.45 -2.63 5.39
N ILE A 146 8.42 -1.72 6.36
CA ILE A 146 9.61 -1.12 6.98
C ILE A 146 9.62 -1.51 8.45
N ARG A 147 10.70 -2.16 8.89
CA ARG A 147 10.94 -2.45 10.31
C ARG A 147 11.21 -1.14 11.04
N LEU A 148 10.53 -0.94 12.17
CA LEU A 148 10.78 0.18 13.07
C LEU A 148 11.59 -0.26 14.28
N GLU A 149 12.40 0.66 14.81
CA GLU A 149 13.09 0.45 16.07
C GLU A 149 12.13 0.47 17.26
N GLY A 150 12.49 -0.26 18.33
CA GLY A 150 11.65 -0.39 19.52
C GLY A 150 11.46 0.89 20.33
N SER A 151 12.27 1.93 20.08
CA SER A 151 12.10 3.27 20.66
C SER A 151 10.98 4.06 19.97
N VAL A 152 10.73 3.79 18.68
CA VAL A 152 9.77 4.55 17.86
C VAL A 152 8.34 4.18 18.27
N TYR A 153 7.56 5.18 18.71
CA TYR A 153 6.21 5.02 19.27
C TYR A 153 6.14 4.11 20.52
N ASN A 154 7.18 4.13 21.38
CA ASN A 154 7.24 3.27 22.57
C ASN A 154 6.12 3.52 23.61
N SER A 155 5.43 4.66 23.55
CA SER A 155 4.30 4.98 24.43
C SER A 155 3.00 4.25 24.06
N THR A 156 2.96 3.51 22.95
CA THR A 156 1.76 2.79 22.47
C THR A 156 1.83 1.31 22.84
N ASP A 157 0.75 0.78 23.44
CA ASP A 157 0.56 -0.66 23.62
C ASP A 157 0.15 -1.32 22.29
N PHE A 158 1.15 -1.74 21.51
CA PHE A 158 0.93 -2.45 20.25
C PHE A 158 0.40 -3.88 20.41
N GLY A 159 0.23 -4.38 21.63
CA GLY A 159 -0.52 -5.61 21.90
C GLY A 159 -2.03 -5.44 21.71
N LYS A 160 -2.51 -4.19 21.80
CA LYS A 160 -3.94 -3.83 21.70
C LYS A 160 -4.24 -2.83 20.59
N HIS A 161 -3.26 -2.04 20.19
CA HIS A 161 -3.45 -0.91 19.30
C HIS A 161 -2.54 -0.97 18.06
N ALA A 162 -2.99 -0.29 17.00
CA ALA A 162 -2.18 0.04 15.83
C ALA A 162 -2.35 1.53 15.56
N LEU A 163 -1.36 2.15 14.91
CA LEU A 163 -1.38 3.58 14.61
C LEU A 163 -1.61 3.79 13.12
N SER A 164 -2.72 4.44 12.76
CA SER A 164 -2.94 4.91 11.38
C SER A 164 -2.44 6.34 11.27
N THR A 165 -1.67 6.64 10.21
CA THR A 165 -1.14 7.99 10.03
C THR A 165 -2.26 8.93 9.56
N VAL A 166 -2.42 10.04 10.28
CA VAL A 166 -3.34 11.13 9.90
C VAL A 166 -2.60 12.20 9.10
N ALA A 167 -1.42 12.60 9.57
CA ALA A 167 -0.58 13.59 8.92
C ALA A 167 0.90 13.38 9.28
N ARG A 168 1.80 13.76 8.37
CA ARG A 168 3.24 13.86 8.61
C ARG A 168 3.71 15.19 8.04
N HIS A 169 4.32 16.02 8.87
CA HIS A 169 4.82 17.34 8.49
C HIS A 169 6.28 17.46 8.91
N ALA A 170 7.09 18.14 8.09
CA ALA A 170 8.41 18.58 8.46
C ALA A 170 8.35 20.09 8.69
N PHE A 171 8.54 20.52 9.93
CA PHE A 171 8.58 21.94 10.29
C PHE A 171 10.02 22.46 10.19
N GLY A 172 10.19 23.70 9.71
CA GLY A 172 11.51 24.33 9.59
C GLY A 172 12.39 23.84 8.43
N TYR A 173 11.88 22.94 7.58
CA TYR A 173 12.62 22.45 6.41
C TYR A 173 12.78 23.58 5.37
N GLY A 174 14.01 24.08 5.21
CA GLY A 174 14.35 25.16 4.27
C GLY A 174 14.29 26.58 4.84
N GLY A 175 13.99 26.76 6.13
CA GLY A 175 14.13 28.06 6.80
C GLY A 175 15.60 28.40 7.07
N LYS A 176 15.97 29.69 7.02
CA LYS A 176 17.29 30.13 7.52
C LYS A 176 17.40 29.75 9.00
N THR A 177 18.46 29.03 9.35
CA THR A 177 18.88 28.85 10.74
C THR A 177 19.22 30.24 11.29
N ILE A 178 18.63 30.61 12.44
CA ILE A 178 18.90 31.86 13.14
C ILE A 178 20.15 31.67 13.99
#